data_AF-A0A1G2G559-F1
#
_entry.id   AF-A0A1G2G559-F1
#
_cell.length_a   1.000
_cell.length_b   1.000
_cell.length_c   1.000
_cell.angle_alpha   90.00
_cell.angle_beta   90.00
_cell.angle_gamma   90.00
#
_symmetry.space_group_name_H-M   'P 1'
#
loop_
_entity.id
_entity.type
_entity.pdbx_description
1 polymer ?
#
loop_
_entity_poly.entity_id
_entity_poly.type
_entity_poly.pdbx_seq_one_letter_code
_entity_poly.pdbx_strand_id
1 'polypeptide(L)'
;MRYPSGVSSYIQANWTTTVKIRKLTVTGDKAYLEGDYISQEIEIYQGCEAAETQVTRIVPERKEPLKEELLYFLGCLKKNSEVDSKFALESLKIALNQ
;
A
#
# COMPACT_ATOMS: atom_id res chain seq x y z
N MET A 1 -3.71 -12.39 -8.33
CA MET A 1 -2.71 -13.30 -7.74
C MET A 1 -3.30 -13.99 -6.52
N ARG A 2 -2.86 -15.21 -6.20
CA ARG A 2 -3.30 -15.95 -5.02
C ARG A 2 -2.07 -16.48 -4.29
N TYR A 3 -1.96 -16.18 -2.99
CA TYR A 3 -0.82 -16.54 -2.17
C TYR A 3 -1.10 -17.84 -1.39
N PRO A 4 -0.07 -18.64 -1.03
CA PRO A 4 -0.23 -19.84 -0.22
C PRO A 4 -0.86 -19.59 1.16
N SER A 5 -0.74 -18.37 1.68
CA SER A 5 -1.39 -17.92 2.92
C SER A 5 -2.92 -17.85 2.84
N GLY A 6 -3.51 -18.04 1.65
CA GLY A 6 -4.95 -17.89 1.42
C GLY A 6 -5.37 -16.46 1.01
N VAL A 7 -4.44 -15.50 1.04
CA VAL A 7 -4.68 -14.12 0.61
C VAL A 7 -4.74 -14.03 -0.92
N SER A 8 -5.72 -13.30 -1.44
CA SER A 8 -5.84 -12.99 -2.86
C SER A 8 -5.63 -11.50 -3.13
N SER A 9 -4.97 -11.17 -4.23
CA SER A 9 -4.80 -9.78 -4.68
C SER A 9 -5.21 -9.61 -6.14
N TYR A 10 -5.65 -8.40 -6.48
CA TYR A 10 -5.95 -7.98 -7.84
C TYR A 10 -5.30 -6.63 -8.09
N ILE A 11 -4.60 -6.51 -9.23
CA ILE A 11 -3.89 -5.28 -9.62
C ILE A 11 -4.33 -4.95 -11.03
N GLN A 12 -4.79 -3.71 -11.22
CA GLN A 12 -5.14 -3.18 -12.53
C GLN A 12 -4.33 -1.91 -12.78
N ALA A 13 -3.62 -1.87 -13.90
CA ALA A 13 -2.95 -0.69 -14.39
C ALA A 13 -3.47 -0.37 -15.80
N ASN A 14 -3.75 0.90 -16.07
CA ASN A 14 -4.20 1.38 -17.37
C ASN A 14 -3.57 2.75 -17.63
N TRP A 15 -3.06 2.95 -18.85
CA TRP A 15 -2.46 4.22 -19.29
C TRP A 15 -3.45 5.11 -20.06
N THR A 16 -4.43 4.50 -20.71
CA THR A 16 -5.33 5.13 -21.70
C THR A 16 -6.39 6.02 -21.07
N THR A 17 -6.78 5.77 -19.82
CA THR A 17 -7.84 6.54 -19.15
C THR A 17 -7.39 7.96 -18.80
N THR A 18 -8.17 8.97 -19.19
CA THR A 18 -7.90 10.39 -18.91
C THR A 18 -7.91 10.72 -17.42
N VAL A 19 -8.73 10.02 -16.64
CA VAL A 19 -8.86 10.24 -15.20
C VAL A 19 -7.74 9.49 -14.47
N LYS A 20 -7.00 10.22 -13.62
CA LYS A 20 -5.97 9.63 -12.75
C LYS A 20 -6.66 8.95 -11.57
N ILE A 21 -6.44 7.64 -11.42
CA ILE A 21 -6.97 6.85 -10.31
C ILE A 21 -5.80 6.09 -9.69
N ARG A 22 -5.60 6.23 -8.38
CA ARG A 22 -4.62 5.46 -7.60
C ARG A 22 -5.25 5.09 -6.26
N LYS A 23 -5.95 3.97 -6.25
CA LYS A 23 -6.64 3.46 -5.07
C LYS A 23 -6.06 2.12 -4.64
N LEU A 24 -5.97 1.92 -3.33
CA LEU A 24 -5.71 0.63 -2.69
C LEU A 24 -6.89 0.29 -1.82
N THR A 25 -7.39 -0.92 -1.99
CA THR A 25 -8.45 -1.48 -1.17
C THR A 25 -7.91 -2.72 -0.48
N VAL A 26 -8.06 -2.80 0.85
CA VAL A 26 -7.66 -3.95 1.65
C VAL A 26 -8.86 -4.43 2.46
N THR A 27 -9.25 -5.68 2.23
CA THR A 27 -10.32 -6.33 2.99
C THR A 27 -9.69 -7.33 3.95
N GLY A 28 -10.00 -7.18 5.23
CA GLY A 28 -9.66 -8.15 6.28
C GLY A 28 -10.89 -8.58 7.06
N ASP A 29 -10.72 -9.53 7.98
CA ASP A 29 -11.84 -10.17 8.69
C ASP A 29 -12.63 -9.21 9.59
N LYS A 30 -11.98 -8.16 10.09
CA LYS A 30 -12.57 -7.21 11.08
C LYS A 30 -12.69 -5.80 10.56
N ALA A 31 -12.04 -5.51 9.43
CA ALA A 31 -11.90 -4.15 8.94
C ALA A 31 -11.70 -4.13 7.43
N TYR A 32 -12.16 -3.03 6.84
CA TYR A 32 -12.00 -2.70 5.45
C TYR A 32 -11.27 -1.36 5.35
N LEU A 33 -10.31 -1.24 4.45
CA LEU A 33 -9.48 -0.05 4.29
C LEU A 33 -9.51 0.40 2.83
N GLU A 34 -9.75 1.68 2.62
CA GLU A 34 -9.54 2.36 1.35
C GLU A 34 -8.46 3.43 1.49
N GLY A 35 -7.49 3.40 0.59
CA GLY A 35 -6.46 4.42 0.48
C GLY A 35 -6.51 5.08 -0.89
N ASP A 36 -6.54 6.41 -0.92
CA ASP A 36 -6.35 7.21 -2.13
C ASP A 36 -4.95 7.83 -2.12
N TYR A 37 -4.09 7.38 -3.04
CA TYR A 37 -2.71 7.85 -3.13
C TYR A 37 -2.58 9.24 -3.76
N ILE A 38 -3.62 9.76 -4.43
CA ILE A 38 -3.62 11.10 -5.01
C ILE A 38 -3.89 12.11 -3.90
N SER A 39 -4.96 11.93 -3.12
CA SER A 39 -5.27 12.81 -1.99
C SER A 39 -4.36 12.55 -0.78
N GLN A 40 -3.74 11.36 -0.70
CA GLN A 40 -3.02 10.84 0.46
C GLN A 40 -3.93 10.72 1.68
N GLU A 41 -5.07 10.05 1.50
CA GLU A 41 -6.06 9.86 2.55
C GLU A 41 -6.38 8.37 2.69
N ILE A 42 -6.59 7.94 3.94
CA ILE A 42 -6.92 6.56 4.27
C ILE A 42 -8.21 6.56 5.08
N GLU A 43 -9.17 5.76 4.66
CA GLU A 43 -10.41 5.51 5.38
C GLU A 43 -10.42 4.07 5.87
N ILE A 44 -10.62 3.89 7.17
CA ILE A 44 -10.70 2.59 7.82
C ILE A 44 -12.13 2.41 8.33
N TYR A 45 -12.77 1.36 7.85
CA TYR A 45 -14.12 0.96 8.18
C TYR A 45 -14.02 -0.26 9.11
N GLN A 46 -14.52 -0.14 10.34
CA GLN A 46 -14.50 -1.19 11.34
C GLN A 46 -15.93 -1.50 11.77
N GLY A 47 -16.29 -2.78 11.77
CA GLY A 47 -17.63 -3.21 12.18
C GLY A 47 -17.73 -4.72 12.22
N CYS A 48 -18.31 -5.25 13.30
CA CYS A 48 -18.82 -6.61 13.36
C CYS A 48 -20.32 -6.59 13.03
N GLU A 49 -20.85 -7.73 12.57
CA GLU A 49 -22.20 -8.00 12.05
C GLU A 49 -23.42 -7.46 12.85
N ALA A 50 -23.23 -6.83 14.02
CA ALA A 50 -24.30 -6.33 14.90
C ALA A 50 -24.11 -4.88 15.43
N ALA A 51 -23.04 -4.16 15.06
CA ALA A 51 -22.77 -2.80 15.54
C ALA A 51 -22.64 -1.81 14.36
N GLU A 52 -22.91 -0.52 14.63
CA GLU A 52 -22.74 0.55 13.64
C GLU A 52 -21.29 0.58 13.12
N THR A 53 -21.13 0.73 11.80
CA THR A 53 -19.83 0.84 11.15
C THR A 53 -19.11 2.09 11.63
N GLN A 54 -17.99 1.90 12.32
CA GLN A 54 -17.10 2.99 12.71
C GLN A 54 -16.17 3.33 11.56
N VAL A 55 -16.19 4.60 11.13
CA VAL A 55 -15.32 5.10 10.06
C VAL A 55 -14.28 6.02 10.67
N THR A 56 -13.01 5.66 10.50
CA THR A 56 -11.86 6.47 10.91
C THR A 56 -11.15 6.98 9.67
N ARG A 57 -11.08 8.31 9.52
CA ARG A 57 -10.30 8.94 8.45
C ARG A 57 -8.94 9.35 8.98
N ILE A 58 -7.89 8.86 8.33
CA ILE A 58 -6.50 9.16 8.62
C ILE A 58 -5.96 9.98 7.46
N VAL A 59 -5.47 11.18 7.76
CA VAL A 59 -4.74 12.03 6.82
C VAL A 59 -3.31 12.10 7.32
N PRO A 60 -2.38 11.32 6.74
CA PRO A 60 -0.97 11.36 7.12
C PRO A 60 -0.38 12.76 6.88
N GLU A 61 0.68 13.06 7.61
CA GLU A 61 1.49 14.24 7.32
C GLU A 61 2.04 14.14 5.89
N ARG A 62 1.78 15.16 5.06
CA ARG A 62 2.30 15.19 3.69
C ARG A 62 3.80 15.39 3.71
N LYS A 63 4.53 14.33 3.35
CA LYS A 63 5.97 14.36 3.12
C LYS A 63 6.27 14.05 1.66
N GLU A 64 7.36 14.62 1.16
CA GLU A 64 7.85 14.32 -0.18
C GLU A 64 8.41 12.88 -0.19
N PRO A 65 7.80 11.92 -0.91
CA PRO A 65 8.18 10.51 -0.80
C PRO A 65 9.64 10.24 -1.20
N LEU A 66 10.11 10.90 -2.25
CA LEU A 66 11.49 10.72 -2.75
C LEU A 66 12.52 11.22 -1.72
N LYS A 67 12.26 12.36 -1.09
CA LYS A 67 13.12 12.86 -0.01
C LYS A 67 13.19 11.87 1.15
N GLU A 68 12.05 11.33 1.59
CA GLU A 68 12.03 10.35 2.68
C GLU A 68 12.79 9.06 2.31
N GLU A 69 12.67 8.60 1.06
CA GLU A 69 13.42 7.44 0.55
C GLU A 69 14.94 7.69 0.52
N LEU A 70 15.37 8.86 0.05
CA LEU A 70 16.79 9.25 0.04
C LEU A 70 17.33 9.42 1.46
N LEU A 71 16.55 9.98 2.38
CA LEU A 71 16.93 10.09 3.78
C LEU A 71 17.07 8.71 4.45
N TYR A 72 16.17 7.78 4.14
CA TYR A 72 16.27 6.39 4.56
C TYR A 72 17.57 5.76 4.03
N PHE A 73 17.85 5.90 2.74
CA PHE A 73 19.08 5.42 2.11
C PHE A 73 20.35 5.98 2.77
N LEU A 74 20.42 7.31 2.98
CA LEU A 74 21.54 7.94 3.68
C LEU A 74 21.65 7.47 5.13
N GLY A 75 20.52 7.19 5.79
CA GLY A 75 20.47 6.62 7.13
C GLY A 75 21.10 5.23 7.18
N CYS A 76 20.83 4.38 6.19
CA CYS A 76 21.45 3.06 6.05
C CYS A 76 22.97 3.16 5.88
N LEU A 77 23.45 4.07 5.02
CA LEU A 77 24.88 4.31 4.83
C LEU A 77 25.57 4.74 6.13
N LYS A 78 24.97 5.66 6.89
CA LYS A 78 25.51 6.13 8.17
C LYS A 78 25.60 5.02 9.22
N LYS A 79 24.65 4.09 9.20
CA LYS A 79 24.58 2.96 10.15
C LYS A 79 25.39 1.75 9.69
N ASN A 80 25.98 1.81 8.50
CA ASN A 80 26.60 0.66 7.83
C ASN A 80 25.66 -0.56 7.77
N SER A 81 24.38 -0.30 7.54
CA SER A 81 23.33 -1.30 7.42
C SER A 81 22.90 -1.42 5.97
N GLU A 82 22.57 -2.63 5.52
CA GLU A 82 22.05 -2.85 4.18
C GLU A 82 20.65 -2.26 3.99
N VAL A 83 20.39 -1.77 2.79
CA VAL A 83 19.03 -1.46 2.33
C VAL A 83 18.36 -2.79 2.02
N ASP A 84 17.20 -3.04 2.62
CA ASP A 84 16.44 -4.25 2.27
C ASP A 84 16.00 -4.17 0.81
N SER A 85 16.56 -5.02 -0.03
CA SER A 85 16.26 -5.11 -1.47
C SER A 85 15.57 -6.41 -1.84
N LYS A 86 15.36 -7.32 -0.89
CA LYS A 86 14.76 -8.65 -1.15
C LYS A 86 13.35 -8.51 -1.69
N PHE A 87 12.59 -7.55 -1.18
CA PHE A 87 11.23 -7.28 -1.64
C PHE A 87 11.16 -6.95 -3.15
N ALA A 88 12.19 -6.29 -3.70
CA ALA A 88 12.22 -5.90 -5.10
C ALA A 88 12.38 -7.13 -6.02
N LEU A 89 13.26 -8.07 -5.63
CA LEU A 89 13.46 -9.31 -6.37
C LEU A 89 12.20 -10.18 -6.36
N GLU A 90 11.55 -10.32 -5.21
CA GLU A 90 10.29 -11.06 -5.10
C GLU A 90 9.15 -10.40 -5.91
N SER A 91 9.06 -9.07 -5.86
CA SER A 91 8.06 -8.34 -6.66
C SER A 91 8.30 -8.51 -8.17
N LEU A 92 9.56 -8.51 -8.61
CA LEU A 92 9.92 -8.75 -10.00
C LEU A 92 9.55 -10.19 -10.44
N LYS A 93 9.86 -11.20 -9.61
CA LYS A 93 9.46 -12.59 -9.88
C LYS A 93 7.95 -12.71 -10.04
N ILE A 94 7.19 -12.05 -9.18
CA ILE A 94 5.72 -12.03 -9.27
C ILE A 94 5.28 -11.38 -10.58
N ALA A 95 5.86 -10.23 -10.96
CA ALA A 95 5.50 -9.52 -12.18
C ALA A 95 5.80 -10.32 -13.46
N LEU A 96 6.88 -11.11 -13.47
CA LEU A 96 7.27 -11.94 -14.62
C LEU A 96 6.46 -13.23 -14.74
N ASN A 97 5.88 -13.72 -13.65
CA ASN A 97 5.11 -14.96 -13.60
C ASN A 97 3.58 -14.73 -13.62
N GLN A 98 3.13 -13.53 -14.03
CA GLN A 98 1.70 -13.22 -14.21
C GLN A 98 1.15 -13.72 -15.54
#